data_AF-A0A2Z3HBS1-F1
#
_entry.id   AF-A0A2Z3HBS1-F1
#
_cell.length_a   1.000
_cell.length_b   1.000
_cell.length_c   1.000
_cell.angle_alpha   90.00
_cell.angle_beta   90.00
_cell.angle_gamma   90.00
#
_symmetry.space_group_name_H-M   'P 1'
#
loop_
_entity.id
_entity.type
_entity.pdbx_description
1 polymer ?
#
loop_
_entity_poly.entity_id
_entity_poly.type
_entity_poly.pdbx_seq_one_letter_code
_entity_poly.pdbx_strand_id
1 'polypeptide(L)'
;MSRRCTPTERVPVSQSLSRRQAVALGLVVLVALTLGGYGITCIADKQGVWADTVELTAGFPEAHDITPGTPVRLRGVDAGQVVAVEYPDHDGPGAEVTVRMKIQARYASRLYADADAQVHGTGLLGSKVISVRPGDPTKGVLAGGRLRGVKPFQIEEAVAEVRDLAKEAKGTAAEVKQLAAESRETVAAAKSFIKGVEDSNGTLAKLVSDDALYEDARGTLATLRKVLVGMEAEMGNLNGFVSDGRDTLRSVRQGADALSKMPIVRSYVEDSVALLVRPTMNRHQALFQSKDIFEPGTATLTPEGRRHMDGVADWLNQNRVAGSEVIVAAFHDPRDKHIVPAVALELTRKQAEVVAEHLKSAGATKLGTFSRRKVTPLGMGTGLSPAEPAPDAPSNVQILTFTPR
;
A
#
# COMPACT_ATOMS: atom_id res chain seq x y z
N MET A 1 28.82 -36.49 73.83
CA MET A 1 28.75 -37.48 72.73
C MET A 1 28.65 -36.74 71.40
N SER A 2 29.78 -36.56 70.69
CA SER A 2 29.81 -35.92 69.37
C SER A 2 29.49 -36.94 68.27
N ARG A 3 28.50 -36.66 67.42
CA ARG A 3 28.32 -37.38 66.15
C ARG A 3 29.00 -36.59 65.03
N ARG A 4 30.12 -37.12 64.53
CA ARG A 4 30.67 -36.81 63.19
C ARG A 4 30.19 -37.89 62.20
N CYS A 5 30.37 -37.59 60.90
CA CYS A 5 30.19 -38.41 59.67
C CYS A 5 29.00 -37.95 58.82
N THR A 6 29.10 -37.60 57.52
CA THR A 6 30.15 -37.80 56.48
C THR A 6 30.04 -36.72 55.38
N PRO A 7 31.13 -36.39 54.66
CA PRO A 7 31.07 -35.59 53.43
C PRO A 7 30.70 -36.50 52.24
N THR A 8 29.72 -36.07 51.45
CA THR A 8 29.30 -36.75 50.22
C THR A 8 30.36 -36.52 49.13
N GLU A 9 31.16 -37.53 48.87
CA GLU A 9 32.18 -37.53 47.82
C GLU A 9 31.49 -37.50 46.44
N ARG A 10 31.55 -36.36 45.76
CA ARG A 10 31.10 -36.24 44.36
C ARG A 10 32.17 -36.87 43.47
N VAL A 11 31.93 -38.10 43.01
CA VAL A 11 32.73 -38.78 41.99
C VAL A 11 32.67 -37.95 40.69
N PRO A 12 33.79 -37.38 40.20
CA PRO A 12 33.82 -36.81 38.87
C PRO A 12 33.85 -37.98 37.89
N VAL A 13 32.72 -38.24 37.23
CA VAL A 13 32.61 -39.21 36.14
C VAL A 13 33.42 -38.68 34.95
N SER A 14 34.72 -38.92 34.96
CA SER A 14 35.57 -38.75 33.78
C SER A 14 35.43 -40.01 32.94
N GLN A 15 34.40 -40.05 32.09
CA GLN A 15 34.34 -41.06 31.04
C GLN A 15 35.47 -40.76 30.05
N SER A 16 36.57 -41.48 30.18
CA SER A 16 37.64 -41.46 29.20
C SER A 16 37.10 -42.02 27.89
N LEU A 17 36.86 -41.15 26.91
CA LEU A 17 36.43 -41.55 25.57
C LEU A 17 37.44 -42.56 25.01
N SER A 18 36.95 -43.73 24.58
CA SER A 18 37.76 -44.69 23.83
C SER A 18 38.37 -44.00 22.60
N ARG A 19 39.61 -44.35 22.20
CA ARG A 19 40.26 -43.76 21.00
C ARG A 19 39.35 -43.76 19.76
N ARG A 20 38.48 -44.77 19.62
CA ARG A 20 37.50 -44.86 18.53
C ARG A 20 36.35 -43.83 18.67
N GLN A 21 35.89 -43.57 19.89
CA GLN A 21 34.86 -42.56 20.17
C GLN A 21 35.39 -41.13 19.96
N ALA A 22 36.65 -40.89 20.33
CA ALA A 22 37.30 -39.59 20.09
C ALA A 22 37.47 -39.31 18.59
N VAL A 23 37.88 -40.31 17.80
CA VAL A 23 37.96 -40.18 16.33
C VAL A 23 36.58 -39.98 15.70
N ALA A 24 35.57 -40.72 16.15
CA ALA A 24 34.20 -40.56 15.64
C ALA A 24 33.64 -39.16 15.94
N LEU A 25 33.84 -38.64 17.16
CA LEU A 25 33.43 -37.30 17.54
C LEU A 25 34.15 -36.24 16.71
N GLY A 26 35.47 -36.39 16.51
CA GLY A 26 36.25 -35.50 15.65
C GLY A 26 35.74 -35.46 14.21
N LEU A 27 35.40 -36.62 13.63
CA LEU A 27 34.81 -36.70 12.29
C LEU A 27 33.46 -35.99 12.21
N VAL A 28 32.58 -36.17 13.20
CA VAL A 28 31.27 -35.50 13.24
C VAL A 28 31.43 -33.98 13.30
N VAL A 29 32.33 -33.47 14.14
CA VAL A 29 32.61 -32.03 14.23
C VAL A 29 33.17 -31.50 12.91
N LEU A 30 34.06 -32.24 12.26
CA LEU A 30 34.64 -31.86 10.97
C LEU A 30 33.57 -31.84 9.84
N VAL A 31 32.67 -32.81 9.82
CA VAL A 31 31.51 -32.84 8.90
C VAL A 31 30.56 -31.67 9.18
N ALA A 32 30.30 -31.36 10.44
CA ALA A 32 29.45 -30.22 10.80
C ALA A 32 30.08 -28.87 10.39
N LEU A 33 31.39 -28.70 10.59
CA LEU A 33 32.12 -27.49 10.18
C LEU A 33 32.19 -27.34 8.66
N THR A 34 32.40 -28.44 7.93
CA THR A 34 32.43 -28.40 6.47
C THR A 34 31.05 -28.09 5.88
N LEU A 35 29.97 -28.70 6.41
CA LEU A 35 28.61 -28.36 6.01
C LEU A 35 28.24 -26.92 6.38
N GLY A 36 28.62 -26.46 7.58
CA GLY A 36 28.40 -25.07 8.01
C GLY A 36 29.15 -24.07 7.13
N GLY A 37 30.43 -24.32 6.85
CA GLY A 37 31.23 -23.52 5.93
C GLY A 37 30.66 -23.49 4.52
N TYR A 38 30.23 -24.64 4.00
CA TYR A 38 29.56 -24.74 2.70
C TYR A 38 28.23 -23.96 2.64
N GLY A 39 27.47 -23.97 3.74
CA GLY A 39 26.25 -23.17 3.87
C GLY A 39 26.54 -21.66 3.79
N ILE A 40 27.59 -21.20 4.48
CA ILE A 40 28.01 -19.79 4.45
C ILE A 40 28.46 -19.37 3.05
N THR A 41 29.25 -20.19 2.35
CA THR A 41 29.67 -19.89 0.97
C THR A 41 28.49 -19.82 0.02
N CYS A 42 27.50 -20.72 0.15
CA CYS A 42 26.31 -20.71 -0.69
C CYS A 42 25.44 -19.44 -0.48
N ILE A 43 25.40 -18.90 0.74
CA ILE A 43 24.72 -17.62 1.04
C ILE A 43 25.51 -16.44 0.47
N ALA A 44 26.84 -16.46 0.61
CA ALA A 44 27.72 -15.41 0.09
C ALA A 44 27.65 -15.30 -1.45
N ASP A 45 27.59 -16.44 -2.15
CA ASP A 45 27.40 -16.50 -3.60
C ASP A 45 26.06 -15.90 -4.03
N LYS A 46 24.97 -16.22 -3.32
CA LYS A 46 23.64 -15.66 -3.60
C LYS A 46 23.55 -14.15 -3.40
N GLN A 47 24.31 -13.60 -2.45
CA GLN A 47 24.40 -12.16 -2.21
C GLN A 47 25.37 -11.45 -3.18
N GLY A 48 26.02 -12.19 -4.07
CA GLY A 48 26.96 -11.64 -5.06
C GLY A 48 28.21 -11.04 -4.44
N VAL A 49 28.61 -11.50 -3.24
CA VAL A 49 29.80 -11.01 -2.54
C VAL A 49 31.08 -11.34 -3.32
N TRP A 50 31.05 -12.42 -4.09
CA TRP A 50 32.18 -12.91 -4.91
C TRP A 50 32.06 -12.54 -6.40
N ALA A 51 31.04 -11.78 -6.78
CA ALA A 51 30.89 -11.33 -8.16
C ALA A 51 31.86 -10.18 -8.46
N ASP A 52 32.44 -10.19 -9.67
CA ASP A 52 33.19 -9.04 -10.17
C ASP A 52 32.28 -7.81 -10.18
N THR A 53 32.69 -6.75 -9.49
CA THR A 53 31.94 -5.50 -9.38
C THR A 53 32.73 -4.34 -9.96
N VAL A 54 32.02 -3.41 -10.57
CA VAL A 54 32.51 -2.15 -11.11
C VAL A 54 31.94 -1.03 -10.26
N GLU A 55 32.78 -0.06 -9.89
CA GLU A 55 32.33 1.13 -9.19
C GLU A 55 31.74 2.14 -10.18
N LEU A 56 30.55 2.64 -9.84
CA LEU A 56 29.87 3.71 -10.54
C LEU A 56 29.55 4.82 -9.56
N THR A 57 29.46 6.04 -10.08
CA THR A 57 29.07 7.23 -9.31
C THR A 57 27.82 7.84 -9.92
N ALA A 58 26.92 8.37 -9.10
CA ALA A 58 25.75 9.10 -9.57
C ALA A 58 25.60 10.38 -8.76
N GLY A 59 25.46 11.52 -9.43
CA GLY A 59 25.22 12.81 -8.80
C GLY A 59 23.72 13.07 -8.68
N PHE A 60 23.23 13.33 -7.47
CA PHE A 60 21.84 13.71 -7.22
C PHE A 60 21.76 15.09 -6.56
N PRO A 61 20.78 15.93 -6.91
CA PRO A 61 20.63 17.23 -6.26
C PRO A 61 20.26 17.11 -4.78
N GLU A 62 19.56 16.03 -4.38
CA GLU A 62 19.14 15.79 -3.00
C GLU A 62 19.27 14.30 -2.64
N ALA A 63 19.96 13.99 -1.53
CA ALA A 63 20.05 12.63 -1.01
C ALA A 63 18.81 12.30 -0.16
N HIS A 64 17.82 11.69 -0.81
CA HIS A 64 16.56 11.29 -0.20
C HIS A 64 16.71 10.04 0.70
N ASP A 65 17.41 10.15 1.84
CA ASP A 65 17.67 9.07 2.81
C ASP A 65 18.44 7.85 2.25
N ILE A 66 19.28 8.07 1.23
CA ILE A 66 20.14 7.03 0.67
C ILE A 66 21.27 6.75 1.67
N THR A 67 21.45 5.49 2.03
CA THR A 67 22.52 5.04 2.93
C THR A 67 23.36 3.92 2.32
N PRO A 68 24.60 3.70 2.79
CA PRO A 68 25.39 2.54 2.40
C PRO A 68 24.61 1.24 2.60
N GLY A 69 24.61 0.36 1.59
CA GLY A 69 23.81 -0.86 1.54
C GLY A 69 22.46 -0.72 0.83
N THR A 70 22.04 0.48 0.44
CA THR A 70 20.84 0.68 -0.37
C THR A 70 20.93 -0.14 -1.67
N PRO A 71 19.92 -0.96 -2.03
CA PRO A 71 19.98 -1.79 -3.22
C PRO A 71 19.94 -0.95 -4.50
N VAL A 72 20.71 -1.38 -5.51
CA VAL A 72 20.72 -0.79 -6.85
C VAL A 72 20.14 -1.81 -7.83
N ARG A 73 19.12 -1.40 -8.58
CA ARG A 73 18.40 -2.25 -9.53
C ARG A 73 18.56 -1.75 -10.94
N LEU A 74 18.82 -2.66 -11.87
CA LEU A 74 18.81 -2.38 -13.30
C LEU A 74 17.52 -2.96 -13.91
N ARG A 75 16.61 -2.10 -14.39
CA ARG A 75 15.29 -2.53 -14.91
C ARG A 75 14.52 -3.44 -13.94
N GLY A 76 14.61 -3.16 -12.64
CA GLY A 76 13.94 -3.94 -11.59
C GLY A 76 14.69 -5.20 -11.11
N VAL A 77 15.82 -5.55 -11.72
CA VAL A 77 16.67 -6.69 -11.28
C VAL A 77 17.75 -6.20 -10.32
N ASP A 78 17.96 -6.91 -9.21
CA ASP A 78 19.03 -6.59 -8.25
C ASP A 78 20.41 -6.71 -8.92
N ALA A 79 21.10 -5.57 -9.04
CA ALA A 79 22.32 -5.44 -9.82
C ALA A 79 23.53 -4.99 -8.99
N GLY A 80 23.28 -4.36 -7.83
CA GLY A 80 24.34 -3.75 -7.03
C GLY A 80 23.85 -3.18 -5.71
N GLN A 81 24.74 -2.42 -5.06
CA GLN A 81 24.49 -1.78 -3.77
C GLN A 81 25.28 -0.48 -3.63
N VAL A 82 24.76 0.46 -2.85
CA VAL A 82 25.47 1.70 -2.51
C VAL A 82 26.61 1.41 -1.54
N VAL A 83 27.79 1.97 -1.81
CA VAL A 83 29.00 1.84 -1.00
C VAL A 83 29.18 3.05 -0.10
N ALA A 84 28.99 4.25 -0.66
CA ALA A 84 29.15 5.50 0.08
C ALA A 84 28.26 6.61 -0.51
N VAL A 85 27.96 7.60 0.32
CA VAL A 85 27.26 8.82 -0.05
C VAL A 85 28.12 9.98 0.41
N GLU A 86 28.62 10.77 -0.52
CA GLU A 86 29.56 11.86 -0.29
C GLU A 86 28.84 13.19 -0.53
N TYR A 87 28.82 14.03 0.50
CA TYR A 87 28.24 15.38 0.43
C TYR A 87 29.17 16.29 -0.39
N PRO A 88 28.65 17.18 -1.25
CA PRO A 88 29.49 18.06 -2.05
C PRO A 88 30.28 19.03 -1.18
N ASP A 89 31.52 19.34 -1.57
CA ASP A 89 32.41 20.26 -0.84
C ASP A 89 31.99 21.74 -0.94
N HIS A 90 30.93 22.06 -1.69
CA HIS A 90 30.43 23.42 -1.89
C HIS A 90 28.90 23.44 -1.86
N ASP A 91 28.33 24.42 -1.17
CA ASP A 91 26.90 24.70 -1.15
C ASP A 91 26.59 25.78 -2.20
N GLY A 92 26.10 25.37 -3.39
CA GLY A 92 25.80 26.29 -4.49
C GLY A 92 25.00 25.65 -5.64
N PRO A 93 24.58 26.43 -6.67
CA PRO A 93 23.89 25.89 -7.83
C PRO A 93 24.76 24.86 -8.56
N GLY A 94 24.32 23.60 -8.60
CA GLY A 94 25.11 22.48 -9.14
C GLY A 94 25.81 21.60 -8.10
N ALA A 95 25.64 21.89 -6.81
CA ALA A 95 26.03 20.99 -5.73
C ALA A 95 25.18 19.72 -5.79
N GLU A 96 25.81 18.60 -6.15
CA GLU A 96 25.18 17.29 -6.22
C GLU A 96 25.79 16.36 -5.16
N VAL A 97 24.94 15.68 -4.40
CA VAL A 97 25.37 14.56 -3.56
C VAL A 97 25.84 13.42 -4.45
N THR A 98 27.10 13.04 -4.28
CA THR A 98 27.73 11.97 -5.07
C THR A 98 27.52 10.64 -4.37
N VAL A 99 26.75 9.77 -5.00
CA VAL A 99 26.49 8.41 -4.51
C VAL A 99 27.42 7.44 -5.24
N ARG A 100 28.29 6.77 -4.50
CA ARG A 100 29.17 5.73 -5.01
C ARG A 100 28.54 4.37 -4.81
N MET A 101 28.42 3.60 -5.88
CA MET A 101 27.74 2.31 -5.91
C MET A 101 28.60 1.25 -6.60
N LYS A 102 28.46 0.01 -6.16
CA LYS A 102 29.07 -1.15 -6.82
C LYS A 102 28.01 -1.92 -7.58
N ILE A 103 28.25 -2.15 -8.87
CA ILE A 103 27.35 -2.93 -9.75
C ILE A 103 28.13 -4.11 -10.31
N GLN A 104 27.49 -5.26 -10.46
CA GLN A 104 28.16 -6.43 -11.03
C GLN A 104 28.57 -6.17 -12.50
N ALA A 105 29.78 -6.59 -12.88
CA ALA A 105 30.38 -6.31 -14.20
C ALA A 105 29.50 -6.75 -15.38
N ARG A 106 28.76 -7.85 -15.22
CA ARG A 106 27.78 -8.36 -16.19
C ARG A 106 26.64 -7.38 -16.51
N TYR A 107 26.32 -6.48 -15.58
CA TYR A 107 25.30 -5.45 -15.76
C TYR A 107 25.92 -4.11 -16.16
N ALA A 108 27.12 -3.81 -15.66
CA ALA A 108 27.86 -2.59 -16.04
C ALA A 108 28.14 -2.53 -17.55
N SER A 109 28.45 -3.67 -18.19
CA SER A 109 28.64 -3.77 -19.65
C SER A 109 27.39 -3.44 -20.49
N ARG A 110 26.21 -3.30 -19.86
CA ARG A 110 24.94 -2.97 -20.52
C ARG A 110 24.48 -1.53 -20.26
N LEU A 111 25.33 -0.70 -19.65
CA LEU A 111 25.05 0.71 -19.42
C LEU A 111 25.63 1.56 -20.54
N TYR A 112 24.79 2.42 -21.10
CA TYR A 112 25.12 3.32 -22.19
C TYR A 112 25.31 4.77 -21.69
N ALA A 113 25.81 5.64 -22.55
CA ALA A 113 26.20 7.01 -22.19
C ALA A 113 25.05 7.89 -21.67
N ASP A 114 23.81 7.57 -22.02
CA ASP A 114 22.58 8.24 -21.57
C ASP A 114 21.89 7.52 -20.40
N ALA A 115 22.57 6.55 -19.77
CA ALA A 115 22.05 5.88 -18.59
C ALA A 115 21.82 6.87 -17.44
N ASP A 116 20.65 6.77 -16.81
CA ASP A 116 20.27 7.59 -15.67
C ASP A 116 19.92 6.74 -14.45
N ALA A 117 20.14 7.34 -13.28
CA ALA A 117 19.79 6.77 -11.99
C ALA A 117 18.66 7.58 -11.37
N GLN A 118 17.64 6.88 -10.87
CA GLN A 118 16.48 7.47 -10.19
C GLN A 118 16.30 6.82 -8.83
N VAL A 119 16.03 7.65 -7.83
CA VAL A 119 15.73 7.17 -6.48
C VAL A 119 14.24 6.90 -6.41
N HIS A 120 13.84 5.64 -6.25
CA HIS A 120 12.43 5.31 -6.05
C HIS A 120 12.19 4.89 -4.61
N GLY A 121 11.07 5.36 -4.04
CA GLY A 121 10.49 4.73 -2.86
C GLY A 121 9.93 3.37 -3.26
N THR A 122 10.41 2.31 -2.64
CA THR A 122 9.77 1.00 -2.71
C THR A 122 8.74 0.90 -1.59
N GLY A 123 7.47 0.88 -1.98
CA GLY A 123 6.35 0.67 -1.07
C GLY A 123 6.05 1.84 -0.13
N LEU A 124 5.04 1.66 0.73
CA LEU A 124 4.53 2.68 1.64
C LEU A 124 5.43 2.91 2.87
N LEU A 125 6.44 2.05 3.09
CA LEU A 125 7.34 2.08 4.25
C LEU A 125 8.57 2.98 4.06
N GLY A 126 8.65 3.72 2.94
CA GLY A 126 9.72 4.68 2.71
C GLY A 126 11.09 4.08 2.37
N SER A 127 11.22 2.74 2.23
CA SER A 127 12.48 2.13 1.80
C SER A 127 12.87 2.63 0.41
N LYS A 128 14.13 3.03 0.23
CA LYS A 128 14.60 3.59 -1.04
C LYS A 128 15.36 2.54 -1.84
N VAL A 129 15.21 2.61 -3.15
CA VAL A 129 15.98 1.80 -4.10
C VAL A 129 16.48 2.73 -5.20
N ILE A 130 17.71 2.52 -5.65
CA ILE A 130 18.22 3.23 -6.82
C ILE A 130 17.89 2.38 -8.05
N SER A 131 16.98 2.87 -8.90
CA SER A 131 16.70 2.27 -10.19
C SER A 131 17.61 2.91 -11.23
N VAL A 132 18.41 2.10 -11.90
CA VAL A 132 19.24 2.51 -13.04
C VAL A 132 18.50 2.12 -14.31
N ARG A 133 18.38 3.09 -15.23
CA ARG A 133 17.95 2.84 -16.60
C ARG A 133 19.19 2.72 -17.48
N PRO A 134 19.34 1.65 -18.28
CA PRO A 134 20.57 1.40 -19.03
C PRO A 134 20.84 2.39 -20.17
N GLY A 135 19.86 3.19 -20.59
CA GLY A 135 20.00 4.09 -21.74
C GLY A 135 19.81 3.41 -23.09
N ASP A 136 20.08 4.15 -24.16
CA ASP A 136 19.99 3.75 -25.56
C ASP A 136 21.33 3.18 -26.08
N PRO A 137 21.34 1.96 -26.66
CA PRO A 137 22.54 1.33 -27.22
C PRO A 137 23.28 2.16 -28.29
N THR A 138 22.57 3.04 -29.00
CA THR A 138 23.14 3.86 -30.07
C THR A 138 24.03 5.00 -29.58
N LYS A 139 23.98 5.32 -28.29
CA LYS A 139 24.75 6.40 -27.66
C LYS A 139 26.15 5.98 -27.21
N GLY A 140 26.50 4.71 -27.38
CA GLY A 140 27.80 4.15 -26.97
C GLY A 140 27.84 3.78 -25.48
N VAL A 141 28.88 3.05 -25.09
CA VAL A 141 29.06 2.56 -23.71
C VAL A 141 29.31 3.73 -22.74
N LEU A 142 28.84 3.61 -21.51
CA LEU A 142 29.06 4.58 -20.44
C LEU A 142 30.57 4.81 -20.22
N ALA A 143 31.05 6.02 -20.54
CA ALA A 143 32.43 6.43 -20.31
C ALA A 143 32.59 7.04 -18.91
N GLY A 144 33.59 6.56 -18.15
CA GLY A 144 33.96 7.15 -16.85
C GLY A 144 33.06 6.78 -15.66
N GLY A 145 32.07 5.90 -15.84
CA GLY A 145 31.29 5.32 -14.74
C GLY A 145 30.40 6.30 -13.97
N ARG A 146 30.20 7.53 -14.47
CA ARG A 146 29.32 8.53 -13.84
C ARG A 146 27.95 8.55 -14.51
N LEU A 147 26.91 8.25 -13.75
CA LEU A 147 25.51 8.29 -14.14
C LEU A 147 24.90 9.65 -13.81
N ARG A 148 23.90 10.06 -14.60
CA ARG A 148 23.09 11.24 -14.30
C ARG A 148 21.99 10.87 -13.30
N GLY A 149 21.96 11.52 -12.13
CA GLY A 149 20.85 11.38 -11.20
C GLY A 149 19.68 12.26 -11.60
N VAL A 150 18.49 11.67 -11.73
CA VAL A 150 17.26 12.40 -12.04
C VAL A 150 16.40 12.50 -10.77
N LYS A 151 15.78 13.66 -10.57
CA LYS A 151 14.91 13.91 -9.40
C LYS A 151 13.74 12.92 -9.37
N PRO A 152 13.39 12.39 -8.19
CA PRO A 152 12.21 11.54 -8.04
C PRO A 152 10.93 12.35 -8.31
N PHE A 153 9.96 11.74 -8.99
CA PHE A 153 8.62 12.32 -9.16
C PHE A 153 7.91 12.35 -7.81
N GLN A 154 7.67 13.55 -7.26
CA GLN A 154 6.95 13.75 -5.99
C GLN A 154 5.49 14.14 -6.26
N ILE A 155 4.55 13.47 -5.60
CA ILE A 155 3.10 13.74 -5.74
C ILE A 155 2.78 15.15 -5.21
N GLU A 156 3.53 15.60 -4.22
CA GLU A 156 3.44 16.92 -3.59
C GLU A 156 3.74 18.05 -4.59
N GLU A 157 4.72 17.87 -5.47
CA GLU A 157 5.04 18.83 -6.54
C GLU A 157 3.94 18.85 -7.62
N ALA A 158 3.40 17.69 -8.00
CA ALA A 158 2.26 17.61 -8.92
C ALA A 158 0.99 18.29 -8.35
N VAL A 159 0.75 18.16 -7.04
CA VAL A 159 -0.35 18.84 -6.35
C VAL A 159 -0.11 20.34 -6.25
N ALA A 160 1.14 20.78 -6.06
CA ALA A 160 1.50 22.19 -6.06
C ALA A 160 1.27 22.83 -7.44
N GLU A 161 1.67 22.15 -8.52
CA GLU A 161 1.48 22.59 -9.90
C GLU A 161 -0.01 22.67 -10.26
N VAL A 162 -0.81 21.67 -9.87
CA VAL A 162 -2.28 21.70 -10.02
C VAL A 162 -2.92 22.82 -9.19
N ARG A 163 -2.40 23.10 -7.98
CA ARG A 163 -2.89 24.19 -7.13
C ARG A 163 -2.60 25.56 -7.74
N ASP A 164 -1.43 25.74 -8.33
CA ASP A 164 -1.06 27.01 -8.96
C ASP A 164 -1.85 27.24 -10.26
N LEU A 165 -2.06 26.18 -11.06
CA LEU A 165 -3.01 26.19 -12.17
C LEU A 165 -4.43 26.58 -11.72
N ALA A 166 -4.87 26.04 -10.57
CA ALA A 166 -6.17 26.35 -9.98
C ALA A 166 -6.26 27.77 -9.40
N LYS A 167 -5.16 28.36 -8.93
CA LYS A 167 -5.11 29.77 -8.49
C LYS A 167 -5.22 30.71 -9.67
N GLU A 168 -4.55 30.41 -10.78
CA GLU A 168 -4.61 31.18 -12.01
C GLU A 168 -6.04 31.15 -12.60
N ALA A 169 -6.68 29.98 -12.59
CA ALA A 169 -8.10 29.85 -12.93
C ALA A 169 -9.04 30.65 -12.00
N LYS A 170 -8.73 30.74 -10.70
CA LYS A 170 -9.49 31.58 -9.75
C LYS A 170 -9.25 33.07 -9.92
N GLY A 171 -8.07 33.50 -10.36
CA GLY A 171 -7.78 34.90 -10.69
C GLY A 171 -8.75 35.42 -11.76
N THR A 172 -8.98 34.60 -12.79
CA THR A 172 -9.94 34.87 -13.88
C THR A 172 -11.38 35.01 -13.37
N ALA A 173 -11.78 34.27 -12.33
CA ALA A 173 -13.11 34.36 -11.74
C ALA A 173 -13.32 35.64 -10.89
N ALA A 174 -12.24 36.22 -10.34
CA ALA A 174 -12.31 37.47 -9.61
C ALA A 174 -12.54 38.67 -10.55
N GLU A 175 -11.93 38.66 -11.73
CA GLU A 175 -12.10 39.70 -12.75
C GLU A 175 -13.53 39.72 -13.33
N VAL A 176 -14.14 38.55 -13.52
CA VAL A 176 -15.57 38.44 -13.94
C VAL A 176 -16.51 39.00 -12.86
N LYS A 177 -16.17 38.84 -11.58
CA LYS A 177 -16.97 39.37 -10.47
C LYS A 177 -16.90 40.90 -10.37
N GLN A 178 -15.77 41.48 -10.77
CA GLN A 178 -15.58 42.92 -10.81
C GLN A 178 -16.30 43.55 -12.02
N LEU A 179 -16.27 42.88 -13.19
CA LEU A 179 -17.04 43.29 -14.36
C LEU A 179 -18.57 43.21 -14.10
N ALA A 180 -19.03 42.22 -13.33
CA ALA A 180 -20.42 42.10 -12.90
C ALA A 180 -20.84 43.17 -11.87
N ALA A 181 -19.89 43.71 -11.10
CA ALA A 181 -20.14 44.79 -10.15
C ALA A 181 -20.27 46.15 -10.86
N GLU A 182 -19.41 46.43 -11.85
CA GLU A 182 -19.48 47.64 -12.68
C GLU A 182 -20.75 47.68 -13.57
N SER A 183 -21.27 46.52 -13.96
CA SER A 183 -22.53 46.38 -14.71
C SER A 183 -23.76 46.88 -13.94
N ARG A 184 -23.74 46.88 -12.60
CA ARG A 184 -24.88 47.33 -11.78
C ARG A 184 -25.03 48.86 -11.80
N GLU A 185 -23.94 49.60 -11.95
CA GLU A 185 -24.00 51.06 -12.10
C GLU A 185 -24.46 51.47 -13.49
N THR A 186 -24.06 50.75 -14.54
CA THR A 186 -24.51 51.00 -15.92
C THR A 186 -26.00 50.72 -16.10
N VAL A 187 -26.54 49.71 -15.43
CA VAL A 187 -27.98 49.40 -15.42
C VAL A 187 -28.79 50.46 -14.66
N ALA A 188 -28.24 51.04 -13.59
CA ALA A 188 -28.87 52.15 -12.87
C ALA A 188 -28.88 53.43 -13.71
N ALA A 189 -27.80 53.73 -14.43
CA ALA A 189 -27.70 54.85 -15.37
C ALA A 189 -28.60 54.65 -16.61
N ALA A 190 -28.72 53.44 -17.14
CA ALA A 190 -29.64 53.13 -18.23
C ALA A 190 -31.10 53.31 -17.80
N LYS A 191 -31.45 52.95 -16.56
CA LYS A 191 -32.81 53.11 -16.03
C LYS A 191 -33.19 54.58 -15.78
N SER A 192 -32.24 55.45 -15.44
CA SER A 192 -32.49 56.90 -15.35
C SER A 192 -32.56 57.55 -16.74
N PHE A 193 -31.75 57.08 -17.70
CA PHE A 193 -31.77 57.54 -19.08
C PHE A 193 -33.07 57.20 -19.80
N ILE A 194 -33.58 55.97 -19.63
CA ILE A 194 -34.88 55.53 -20.19
C ILE A 194 -36.04 56.38 -19.64
N LYS A 195 -36.00 56.72 -18.35
CA LYS A 195 -37.01 57.57 -17.72
C LYS A 195 -36.99 59.02 -18.26
N GLY A 196 -35.81 59.53 -18.64
CA GLY A 196 -35.67 60.83 -19.28
C GLY A 196 -36.07 60.87 -20.76
N VAL A 197 -36.09 59.71 -21.43
CA VAL A 197 -36.49 59.57 -22.84
C VAL A 197 -38.02 59.47 -22.97
N GLU A 198 -38.70 58.88 -21.98
CA GLU A 198 -40.17 58.73 -21.92
C GLU A 198 -40.91 60.08 -21.82
N ASP A 199 -40.27 61.12 -21.27
CA ASP A 199 -40.80 62.49 -21.22
C ASP A 199 -40.49 63.33 -22.47
N SER A 200 -39.71 62.80 -23.42
CA SER A 200 -39.36 63.49 -24.67
C SER A 200 -40.23 63.00 -25.84
N ASN A 201 -41.20 63.81 -26.25
CA ASN A 201 -42.11 63.54 -27.37
C ASN A 201 -41.40 63.68 -28.74
N GLY A 202 -40.40 62.84 -29.01
CA GLY A 202 -39.62 62.80 -30.25
C GLY A 202 -39.67 61.46 -30.97
N THR A 203 -39.29 61.47 -32.26
CA THR A 203 -39.36 60.35 -33.22
C THR A 203 -38.62 59.07 -32.81
N LEU A 204 -37.81 59.10 -31.75
CA LEU A 204 -37.14 57.94 -31.16
C LEU A 204 -38.07 57.07 -30.30
N ALA A 205 -39.15 57.64 -29.73
CA ALA A 205 -40.13 56.87 -28.96
C ALA A 205 -40.86 55.83 -29.83
N LYS A 206 -40.99 56.09 -31.14
CA LYS A 206 -41.61 55.16 -32.09
C LYS A 206 -40.68 54.05 -32.59
N LEU A 207 -39.37 54.18 -32.41
CA LEU A 207 -38.38 53.15 -32.81
C LEU A 207 -38.05 52.18 -31.66
N VAL A 208 -38.34 52.57 -30.41
CA VAL A 208 -38.13 51.77 -29.20
C VAL A 208 -39.33 50.87 -28.87
N SER A 209 -40.50 51.12 -29.46
CA SER A 209 -41.72 50.32 -29.26
C SER A 209 -41.85 49.12 -30.21
N ASP A 210 -40.77 48.67 -30.83
CA ASP A 210 -40.82 47.50 -31.71
C ASP A 210 -40.93 46.22 -30.85
N ASP A 211 -42.09 45.56 -30.90
CA ASP A 211 -42.46 44.41 -30.06
C ASP A 211 -41.42 43.27 -30.14
N ALA A 212 -40.72 43.15 -31.26
CA ALA A 212 -39.67 42.14 -31.49
C ALA A 212 -38.43 42.35 -30.59
N LEU A 213 -38.01 43.59 -30.36
CA LEU A 213 -36.86 43.91 -29.51
C LEU A 213 -37.19 43.74 -28.03
N TYR A 214 -38.46 43.97 -27.65
CA TYR A 214 -38.92 43.76 -26.28
C TYR A 214 -39.01 42.25 -25.94
N GLU A 215 -39.49 41.42 -26.88
CA GLU A 215 -39.50 39.97 -26.70
C GLU A 215 -38.10 39.37 -26.60
N ASP A 216 -37.16 39.77 -27.48
CA ASP A 216 -35.78 39.26 -27.47
C ASP A 216 -35.02 39.65 -26.20
N ALA A 217 -35.22 40.88 -25.71
CA ALA A 217 -34.66 41.33 -24.45
C ALA A 217 -35.22 40.52 -23.26
N ARG A 218 -36.52 40.19 -23.29
CA ARG A 218 -37.15 39.38 -22.23
C ARG A 218 -36.65 37.94 -22.25
N GLY A 219 -36.48 37.35 -23.44
CA GLY A 219 -35.92 36.00 -23.62
C GLY A 219 -34.48 35.91 -23.13
N THR A 220 -33.67 36.92 -23.43
CA THR A 220 -32.28 37.02 -22.97
C THR A 220 -32.20 37.17 -21.44
N LEU A 221 -33.05 38.02 -20.85
CA LEU A 221 -33.13 38.19 -19.39
C LEU A 221 -33.63 36.93 -18.67
N ALA A 222 -34.57 36.20 -19.25
CA ALA A 222 -35.04 34.92 -18.72
C ALA A 222 -33.95 33.85 -18.74
N THR A 223 -33.13 33.84 -19.80
CA THR A 223 -31.99 32.93 -19.95
C THR A 223 -30.87 33.25 -18.97
N LEU A 224 -30.52 34.54 -18.82
CA LEU A 224 -29.58 35.03 -17.81
C LEU A 224 -30.02 34.67 -16.38
N ARG A 225 -31.31 34.83 -16.08
CA ARG A 225 -31.86 34.46 -14.76
C ARG A 225 -31.79 32.95 -14.51
N LYS A 226 -32.06 32.12 -15.51
CA LYS A 226 -31.89 30.65 -15.40
C LYS A 226 -30.45 30.24 -15.15
N VAL A 227 -29.49 30.88 -15.83
CA VAL A 227 -28.06 30.61 -15.62
C VAL A 227 -27.62 31.03 -14.21
N LEU A 228 -28.04 32.21 -13.74
CA LEU A 228 -27.71 32.69 -12.39
C LEU A 228 -28.27 31.78 -11.28
N VAL A 229 -29.52 31.33 -11.42
CA VAL A 229 -30.15 30.42 -10.45
C VAL A 229 -29.55 29.01 -10.49
N GLY A 230 -29.19 28.52 -11.68
CA GLY A 230 -28.50 27.23 -11.83
C GLY A 230 -27.10 27.24 -11.22
N MET A 231 -26.39 28.35 -11.34
CA MET A 231 -25.03 28.51 -10.80
C MET A 231 -25.00 28.62 -9.27
N GLU A 232 -26.03 29.22 -8.65
CA GLU A 232 -26.20 29.22 -7.19
C GLU A 232 -26.55 27.82 -6.65
N ALA A 233 -27.34 27.03 -7.39
CA ALA A 233 -27.69 25.66 -7.01
C ALA A 233 -26.51 24.67 -7.11
N GLU A 234 -25.60 24.83 -8.08
CA GLU A 234 -24.39 24.01 -8.17
C GLU A 234 -23.31 24.40 -7.15
N MET A 235 -23.19 25.69 -6.80
CA MET A 235 -22.25 26.13 -5.75
C MET A 235 -22.63 25.63 -4.35
N GLY A 236 -23.92 25.36 -4.10
CA GLY A 236 -24.40 24.73 -2.87
C GLY A 236 -23.90 23.30 -2.67
N ASN A 237 -23.82 22.50 -3.74
CA ASN A 237 -23.34 21.11 -3.69
C ASN A 237 -21.81 20.99 -3.59
N LEU A 238 -21.07 22.01 -4.05
CA LEU A 238 -19.61 22.05 -3.93
C LEU A 238 -19.14 22.26 -2.48
N ASN A 239 -19.88 23.01 -1.66
CA ASN A 239 -19.56 23.16 -0.23
C ASN A 239 -19.78 21.87 0.56
N GLY A 240 -20.82 21.08 0.23
CA GLY A 240 -21.05 19.76 0.81
C GLY A 240 -19.94 18.78 0.44
N PHE A 241 -19.55 18.73 -0.83
CA PHE A 241 -18.50 17.82 -1.31
C PHE A 241 -17.10 18.15 -0.77
N VAL A 242 -16.77 19.45 -0.63
CA VAL A 242 -15.49 19.90 -0.06
C VAL A 242 -15.43 19.69 1.46
N SER A 243 -16.56 19.79 2.16
CA SER A 243 -16.64 19.49 3.59
C SER A 243 -16.56 17.99 3.86
N ASP A 244 -17.36 17.18 3.16
CA ASP A 244 -17.34 15.71 3.27
C ASP A 244 -15.99 15.13 2.85
N GLY A 245 -15.36 15.70 1.81
CA GLY A 245 -14.02 15.32 1.39
C GLY A 245 -12.95 15.57 2.46
N ARG A 246 -13.05 16.67 3.23
CA ARG A 246 -12.10 16.95 4.32
C ARG A 246 -12.30 16.05 5.53
N ASP A 247 -13.52 15.72 5.89
CA ASP A 247 -13.80 14.86 7.04
C ASP A 247 -13.49 13.40 6.75
N THR A 248 -13.70 12.96 5.50
CA THR A 248 -13.23 11.66 5.00
C THR A 248 -11.70 11.59 4.97
N LEU A 249 -11.02 12.65 4.53
CA LEU A 249 -9.55 12.69 4.55
C LEU A 249 -8.97 12.70 5.97
N ARG A 250 -9.65 13.30 6.95
CA ARG A 250 -9.24 13.25 8.37
C ARG A 250 -9.40 11.85 8.97
N SER A 251 -10.51 11.16 8.71
CA SER A 251 -10.74 9.81 9.25
C SER A 251 -9.81 8.78 8.60
N VAL A 252 -9.50 8.94 7.31
CA VAL A 252 -8.51 8.12 6.59
C VAL A 252 -7.10 8.37 7.13
N ARG A 253 -6.73 9.62 7.44
CA ARG A 253 -5.43 9.96 8.03
C ARG A 253 -5.31 9.46 9.48
N GLN A 254 -6.39 9.56 10.28
CA GLN A 254 -6.43 8.98 11.63
C GLN A 254 -6.33 7.46 11.62
N GLY A 255 -6.94 6.78 10.64
CA GLY A 255 -6.79 5.34 10.43
C GLY A 255 -5.37 4.96 10.00
N ALA A 256 -4.74 5.76 9.16
CA ALA A 256 -3.36 5.54 8.70
C ALA A 256 -2.31 5.73 9.82
N ASP A 257 -2.47 6.75 10.66
CA ASP A 257 -1.57 7.01 11.80
C ASP A 257 -1.73 5.96 12.93
N ALA A 258 -2.92 5.34 13.05
CA ALA A 258 -3.15 4.21 13.95
C ALA A 258 -2.56 2.89 13.42
N LEU A 259 -2.56 2.68 12.09
CA LEU A 259 -1.98 1.52 11.42
C LEU A 259 -0.44 1.52 11.46
N SER A 260 0.18 2.70 11.47
CA SER A 260 1.66 2.86 11.51
C SER A 260 2.30 2.40 12.83
N LYS A 261 1.51 2.26 13.91
CA LYS A 261 2.01 1.90 15.24
C LYS A 261 1.92 0.40 15.58
N MET A 262 1.50 -0.45 14.63
CA MET A 262 1.43 -1.90 14.87
C MET A 262 2.69 -2.61 14.37
N PRO A 263 3.28 -3.54 15.15
CA PRO A 263 4.41 -4.35 14.70
C PRO A 263 3.97 -5.29 13.56
N ILE A 264 4.60 -5.14 12.39
CA ILE A 264 4.27 -5.87 11.16
C ILE A 264 4.71 -7.34 11.28
N VAL A 265 3.76 -8.26 11.40
CA VAL A 265 4.00 -9.68 11.12
C VAL A 265 3.96 -9.87 9.60
N ARG A 266 5.12 -10.21 9.02
CA ARG A 266 5.23 -10.69 7.64
C ARG A 266 4.34 -11.93 7.45
N SER A 267 3.37 -11.87 6.55
CA SER A 267 2.91 -13.05 5.83
C SER A 267 2.74 -12.71 4.36
N TYR A 268 3.38 -13.52 3.53
CA TYR A 268 3.43 -13.39 2.08
C TYR A 268 2.03 -13.42 1.47
N VAL A 269 1.89 -12.91 0.25
CA VAL A 269 0.84 -13.35 -0.67
C VAL A 269 1.10 -14.84 -0.93
N GLU A 270 0.65 -15.67 -0.01
CA GLU A 270 0.51 -17.11 -0.21
C GLU A 270 -0.55 -17.28 -1.29
N ASP A 271 -0.18 -18.02 -2.33
CA ASP A 271 -1.05 -18.42 -3.43
C ASP A 271 -2.40 -18.90 -2.86
N SER A 272 -3.41 -18.01 -2.88
CA SER A 272 -4.69 -18.21 -2.21
C SER A 272 -5.41 -19.42 -2.79
N VAL A 273 -5.11 -19.77 -4.05
CA VAL A 273 -5.59 -20.98 -4.71
C VAL A 273 -4.96 -22.22 -4.09
N ALA A 274 -3.64 -22.25 -3.91
CA ALA A 274 -2.95 -23.39 -3.30
C ALA A 274 -3.35 -23.62 -1.83
N LEU A 275 -3.72 -22.55 -1.12
CA LEU A 275 -4.27 -22.65 0.23
C LEU A 275 -5.71 -23.21 0.22
N LEU A 276 -6.59 -22.68 -0.62
CA LEU A 276 -8.02 -23.00 -0.61
C LEU A 276 -8.39 -24.28 -1.37
N VAL A 277 -7.52 -24.79 -2.25
CA VAL A 277 -7.77 -25.98 -3.06
C VAL A 277 -6.67 -27.01 -2.86
N ARG A 278 -6.98 -28.08 -2.12
CA ARG A 278 -6.06 -29.19 -1.83
C ARG A 278 -6.66 -30.52 -2.29
N PRO A 279 -6.44 -30.95 -3.55
CA PRO A 279 -7.14 -32.12 -4.12
C PRO A 279 -6.79 -33.46 -3.46
N THR A 280 -5.66 -33.52 -2.75
CA THR A 280 -5.18 -34.71 -2.03
C THR A 280 -5.75 -34.85 -0.61
N MET A 281 -6.45 -33.83 -0.10
CA MET A 281 -6.99 -33.80 1.26
C MET A 281 -8.52 -33.84 1.24
N ASN A 282 -9.11 -34.33 2.33
CA ASN A 282 -10.55 -34.19 2.57
C ASN A 282 -10.83 -32.77 3.07
N ARG A 283 -11.89 -32.15 2.56
CA ARG A 283 -12.28 -30.77 2.87
C ARG A 283 -13.63 -30.76 3.58
N HIS A 284 -13.68 -30.18 4.77
CA HIS A 284 -14.93 -29.81 5.45
C HIS A 284 -15.04 -28.29 5.49
N GLN A 285 -16.23 -27.73 5.24
CA GLN A 285 -16.45 -26.29 5.15
C GLN A 285 -17.62 -25.87 6.03
N ALA A 286 -17.42 -24.83 6.83
CA ALA A 286 -18.49 -24.09 7.48
C ALA A 286 -18.54 -22.67 6.88
N LEU A 287 -19.72 -22.24 6.45
CA LEU A 287 -19.94 -20.95 5.79
C LEU A 287 -20.90 -20.11 6.63
N PHE A 288 -20.53 -18.85 6.85
CA PHE A 288 -21.31 -17.87 7.61
C PHE A 288 -21.38 -16.56 6.83
N GLN A 289 -22.54 -15.89 6.79
CA GLN A 289 -22.62 -14.55 6.19
C GLN A 289 -22.00 -13.54 7.16
N SER A 290 -21.23 -12.58 6.64
CA SER A 290 -20.49 -11.63 7.49
C SER A 290 -21.41 -10.82 8.41
N LYS A 291 -22.64 -10.53 7.98
CA LYS A 291 -23.65 -9.81 8.77
C LYS A 291 -24.17 -10.58 9.99
N ASP A 292 -24.06 -11.91 9.99
CA ASP A 292 -24.57 -12.76 11.08
C ASP A 292 -23.50 -12.95 12.18
N ILE A 293 -22.24 -12.67 11.84
CA ILE A 293 -21.10 -12.89 12.73
C ILE A 293 -20.40 -11.60 13.18
N PHE A 294 -20.46 -10.53 12.40
CA PHE A 294 -19.80 -9.25 12.71
C PHE A 294 -20.78 -8.08 12.81
N GLU A 295 -20.40 -7.08 13.60
CA GLU A 295 -21.04 -5.77 13.55
C GLU A 295 -20.86 -5.14 12.15
N PRO A 296 -21.88 -4.45 11.60
CA PRO A 296 -21.88 -3.96 10.22
C PRO A 296 -20.64 -3.13 9.87
N GLY A 297 -19.93 -3.53 8.79
CA GLY A 297 -18.75 -2.81 8.29
C GLY A 297 -17.49 -2.93 9.16
N THR A 298 -17.49 -3.82 10.15
CA THR A 298 -16.34 -4.01 11.06
C THR A 298 -15.85 -5.46 11.08
N ALA A 299 -14.76 -5.70 11.81
CA ALA A 299 -14.26 -7.04 12.16
C ALA A 299 -14.61 -7.45 13.60
N THR A 300 -15.57 -6.77 14.25
CA THR A 300 -15.94 -7.06 15.64
C THR A 300 -16.99 -8.15 15.70
N LEU A 301 -16.71 -9.27 16.36
CA LEU A 301 -17.69 -10.36 16.52
C LEU A 301 -18.87 -9.94 17.39
N THR A 302 -20.08 -10.21 16.91
CA THR A 302 -21.32 -10.06 17.69
C THR A 302 -21.42 -11.17 18.75
N PRO A 303 -22.32 -11.05 19.77
CA PRO A 303 -22.56 -12.14 20.71
C PRO A 303 -23.03 -13.44 20.04
N GLU A 304 -23.84 -13.34 18.98
CA GLU A 304 -24.29 -14.48 18.18
C GLU A 304 -23.13 -15.06 17.35
N GLY A 305 -22.34 -14.20 16.71
CA GLY A 305 -21.13 -14.60 15.99
C GLY A 305 -20.14 -15.37 16.87
N ARG A 306 -19.93 -14.92 18.11
CA ARG A 306 -19.11 -15.67 19.09
C ARG A 306 -19.65 -17.07 19.35
N ARG A 307 -20.97 -17.23 19.55
CA ARG A 307 -21.58 -18.55 19.75
C ARG A 307 -21.39 -19.46 18.53
N HIS A 308 -21.51 -18.92 17.33
CA HIS A 308 -21.21 -19.68 16.11
C HIS A 308 -19.75 -20.15 16.09
N MET A 309 -18.80 -19.28 16.45
CA MET A 309 -17.38 -19.62 16.49
C MET A 309 -17.05 -20.62 17.59
N ASP A 310 -17.74 -20.56 18.73
CA ASP A 310 -17.62 -21.54 19.80
C ASP A 310 -18.09 -22.92 19.33
N GLY A 311 -19.24 -22.98 18.63
CA GLY A 311 -19.72 -24.24 18.03
C GLY A 311 -18.75 -24.83 17.01
N VAL A 312 -18.10 -23.99 16.19
CA VAL A 312 -17.05 -24.44 15.28
C VAL A 312 -15.82 -24.94 16.04
N ALA A 313 -15.40 -24.23 17.09
CA ALA A 313 -14.27 -24.65 17.93
C ALA A 313 -14.54 -26.00 18.61
N ASP A 314 -15.76 -26.21 19.13
CA ASP A 314 -16.20 -27.46 19.73
C ASP A 314 -16.14 -28.62 18.73
N TRP A 315 -16.65 -28.40 17.50
CA TRP A 315 -16.56 -29.39 16.44
C TRP A 315 -15.10 -29.73 16.09
N LEU A 316 -14.22 -28.72 15.98
CA LEU A 316 -12.79 -28.94 15.71
C LEU A 316 -12.10 -29.69 16.86
N ASN A 317 -12.51 -29.43 18.09
CA ASN A 317 -12.00 -30.10 19.28
C ASN A 317 -12.45 -31.56 19.39
N GLN A 318 -13.63 -31.90 18.85
CA GLN A 318 -14.12 -33.28 18.75
C GLN A 318 -13.45 -34.03 17.58
N ASN A 319 -13.03 -33.32 16.52
CA ASN A 319 -12.45 -33.90 15.31
C ASN A 319 -10.93 -33.65 15.20
N ARG A 320 -10.17 -34.23 16.14
CA ARG A 320 -8.70 -34.07 16.21
C ARG A 320 -7.98 -35.06 15.29
N VAL A 321 -7.80 -34.68 14.03
CA VAL A 321 -7.03 -35.47 13.05
C VAL A 321 -5.60 -34.93 12.96
N ALA A 322 -4.60 -35.80 13.07
CA ALA A 322 -3.19 -35.43 12.90
C ALA A 322 -2.92 -34.92 11.48
N GLY A 323 -2.11 -33.87 11.35
CA GLY A 323 -1.85 -33.23 10.06
C GLY A 323 -3.03 -32.44 9.49
N SER A 324 -4.09 -32.22 10.27
CA SER A 324 -5.19 -31.36 9.86
C SER A 324 -4.80 -29.88 9.92
N GLU A 325 -5.36 -29.10 9.00
CA GLU A 325 -5.17 -27.66 8.91
C GLU A 325 -6.52 -26.95 8.81
N VAL A 326 -6.57 -25.70 9.27
CA VAL A 326 -7.76 -24.84 9.18
C VAL A 326 -7.38 -23.55 8.46
N ILE A 327 -8.21 -23.14 7.52
CA ILE A 327 -8.10 -21.88 6.80
C ILE A 327 -9.39 -21.11 7.02
N VAL A 328 -9.26 -19.87 7.49
CA VAL A 328 -10.37 -18.94 7.67
C VAL A 328 -10.29 -17.93 6.54
N ALA A 329 -11.17 -18.05 5.55
CA ALA A 329 -11.20 -17.20 4.38
C ALA A 329 -12.40 -16.25 4.44
N ALA A 330 -12.16 -14.94 4.37
CA ALA A 330 -13.22 -13.94 4.38
C ALA A 330 -13.34 -13.24 3.02
N PHE A 331 -14.57 -13.01 2.58
CA PHE A 331 -14.94 -12.48 1.28
C PHE A 331 -15.90 -11.30 1.44
N HIS A 332 -15.77 -10.30 0.58
CA HIS A 332 -16.67 -9.15 0.48
C HIS A 332 -17.52 -9.23 -0.80
N ASP A 333 -18.78 -8.80 -0.72
CA ASP A 333 -19.70 -8.78 -1.86
C ASP A 333 -19.11 -7.93 -3.00
N PRO A 334 -18.85 -8.52 -4.18
CA PRO A 334 -18.28 -7.79 -5.32
C PRO A 334 -19.23 -6.76 -5.93
N ARG A 335 -20.54 -6.78 -5.60
CA ARG A 335 -21.54 -5.83 -6.09
C ARG A 335 -21.60 -4.55 -5.28
N ASP A 336 -20.97 -4.54 -4.10
CA ASP A 336 -20.91 -3.36 -3.27
C ASP A 336 -19.93 -2.33 -3.87
N LYS A 337 -20.48 -1.43 -4.69
CA LYS A 337 -19.74 -0.34 -5.35
C LYS A 337 -19.34 0.78 -4.38
N HIS A 338 -19.83 0.77 -3.15
CA HIS A 338 -19.56 1.81 -2.17
C HIS A 338 -18.21 1.61 -1.45
N ILE A 339 -17.61 0.42 -1.56
CA ILE A 339 -16.35 0.07 -0.92
C ILE A 339 -15.24 -0.11 -1.96
N VAL A 340 -14.14 0.60 -1.77
CA VAL A 340 -12.95 0.49 -2.62
C VAL A 340 -12.32 -0.91 -2.44
N PRO A 341 -11.86 -1.60 -3.50
CA PRO A 341 -11.31 -2.96 -3.39
C PRO A 341 -10.20 -3.14 -2.36
N ALA A 342 -9.33 -2.13 -2.19
CA ALA A 342 -8.28 -2.14 -1.18
C ALA A 342 -8.84 -2.14 0.26
N VAL A 343 -9.95 -1.43 0.50
CA VAL A 343 -10.63 -1.38 1.80
C VAL A 343 -11.34 -2.72 2.07
N ALA A 344 -11.98 -3.31 1.06
CA ALA A 344 -12.58 -4.64 1.16
C ALA A 344 -11.53 -5.72 1.50
N LEU A 345 -10.33 -5.65 0.91
CA LEU A 345 -9.24 -6.57 1.22
C LEU A 345 -8.78 -6.46 2.68
N GLU A 346 -8.63 -5.23 3.19
CA GLU A 346 -8.23 -5.03 4.59
C GLU A 346 -9.31 -5.44 5.58
N LEU A 347 -10.58 -5.11 5.29
CA LEU A 347 -11.73 -5.49 6.11
C LEU A 347 -11.83 -7.02 6.22
N THR A 348 -11.78 -7.73 5.08
CA THR A 348 -11.84 -9.19 5.06
C THR A 348 -10.63 -9.82 5.74
N ARG A 349 -9.43 -9.26 5.57
CA ARG A 349 -8.23 -9.71 6.31
C ARG A 349 -8.45 -9.63 7.82
N LYS A 350 -8.95 -8.49 8.32
CA LYS A 350 -9.24 -8.31 9.75
C LYS A 350 -10.34 -9.23 10.26
N GLN A 351 -11.40 -9.44 9.47
CA GLN A 351 -12.46 -10.40 9.79
C GLN A 351 -11.93 -11.83 9.92
N ALA A 352 -11.09 -12.27 8.98
CA ALA A 352 -10.45 -13.58 9.04
C ALA A 352 -9.50 -13.72 10.24
N GLU A 353 -8.71 -12.68 10.54
CA GLU A 353 -7.82 -12.63 11.71
C GLU A 353 -8.60 -12.81 13.02
N VAL A 354 -9.68 -12.04 13.21
CA VAL A 354 -10.49 -12.09 14.44
C VAL A 354 -11.13 -13.46 14.65
N VAL A 355 -11.67 -14.06 13.59
CA VAL A 355 -12.22 -15.43 13.67
C VAL A 355 -11.13 -16.45 13.98
N ALA A 356 -9.98 -16.36 13.32
CA ALA A 356 -8.85 -17.26 13.57
C ALA A 356 -8.33 -17.13 15.02
N GLU A 357 -8.24 -15.92 15.55
CA GLU A 357 -7.84 -15.67 16.95
C GLU A 357 -8.87 -16.22 17.95
N HIS A 358 -10.16 -16.05 17.67
CA HIS A 358 -11.23 -16.63 18.50
C HIS A 358 -11.15 -18.16 18.54
N LEU A 359 -10.97 -18.81 17.38
CA LEU A 359 -10.81 -20.27 17.34
C LEU A 359 -9.54 -20.73 18.09
N LYS A 360 -8.45 -19.97 17.98
CA LYS A 360 -7.20 -20.26 18.71
C LYS A 360 -7.39 -20.14 20.22
N SER A 361 -8.08 -19.10 20.69
CA SER A 361 -8.34 -18.87 22.12
C SER A 361 -9.30 -19.91 22.70
N ALA A 362 -10.31 -20.34 21.92
CA ALA A 362 -11.21 -21.46 22.23
C ALA A 362 -10.52 -22.85 22.19
N GLY A 363 -9.22 -22.90 21.93
CA GLY A 363 -8.43 -24.12 22.01
C GLY A 363 -8.51 -25.02 20.78
N ALA A 364 -9.16 -24.59 19.69
CA ALA A 364 -9.33 -25.37 18.47
C ALA A 364 -8.01 -25.78 17.78
N THR A 365 -6.88 -25.20 18.20
CA THR A 365 -5.54 -25.62 17.72
C THR A 365 -5.04 -26.92 18.33
N LYS A 366 -5.60 -27.42 19.43
CA LYS A 366 -5.06 -28.56 20.19
C LYS A 366 -5.45 -29.89 19.53
N LEU A 367 -4.46 -30.64 19.04
CA LEU A 367 -4.66 -32.02 18.57
C LEU A 367 -4.26 -33.07 19.63
N GLY A 368 -3.36 -32.71 20.54
CA GLY A 368 -2.92 -33.54 21.66
C GLY A 368 -2.05 -32.74 22.62
N THR A 369 -1.26 -33.42 23.45
CA THR A 369 -0.40 -32.78 24.46
C THR A 369 0.68 -31.88 23.83
N PHE A 370 1.25 -32.31 22.69
CA PHE A 370 2.32 -31.60 21.99
C PHE A 370 1.99 -31.24 20.53
N SER A 371 0.91 -31.80 19.98
CA SER A 371 0.53 -31.58 18.59
C SER A 371 -0.49 -30.45 18.46
N ARG A 372 -0.26 -29.55 17.50
CA ARG A 372 -1.12 -28.42 17.18
C ARG A 372 -1.47 -28.42 15.70
N ARG A 373 -2.71 -28.06 15.36
CA ARG A 373 -3.13 -27.77 13.99
C ARG A 373 -2.87 -26.32 13.63
N LYS A 374 -2.49 -26.08 12.37
CA LYS A 374 -2.32 -24.73 11.82
C LYS A 374 -3.70 -24.10 11.59
N VAL A 375 -3.84 -22.83 11.97
CA VAL A 375 -5.03 -22.01 11.69
C VAL A 375 -4.56 -20.73 11.01
N THR A 376 -4.85 -20.61 9.71
CA THR A 376 -4.39 -19.51 8.85
C THR A 376 -5.56 -18.60 8.47
N PRO A 377 -5.52 -17.30 8.83
CA PRO A 377 -6.47 -16.32 8.31
C PRO A 377 -6.09 -15.89 6.89
N LEU A 378 -7.09 -15.66 6.04
CA LEU A 378 -6.93 -15.22 4.66
C LEU A 378 -8.03 -14.21 4.29
N GLY A 379 -7.63 -12.97 3.99
CA GLY A 379 -8.53 -11.95 3.44
C GLY A 379 -8.55 -12.04 1.92
N MET A 380 -9.73 -12.22 1.32
CA MET A 380 -9.90 -12.38 -0.13
C MET A 380 -10.42 -11.11 -0.81
N GLY A 381 -10.83 -10.09 -0.04
CA GLY A 381 -11.45 -8.89 -0.59
C GLY A 381 -12.67 -9.24 -1.44
N THR A 382 -12.77 -8.67 -2.63
CA THR A 382 -13.80 -8.99 -3.63
C THR A 382 -13.41 -10.16 -4.55
N GLY A 383 -12.33 -10.88 -4.24
CA GLY A 383 -11.91 -12.07 -4.98
C GLY A 383 -12.93 -13.19 -4.88
N LEU A 384 -13.07 -14.00 -5.93
CA LEU A 384 -13.96 -15.16 -5.90
C LEU A 384 -13.33 -16.31 -5.13
N SER A 385 -14.16 -17.14 -4.47
CA SER A 385 -13.68 -18.40 -3.91
C SER A 385 -13.20 -19.30 -5.05
N PRO A 386 -11.92 -19.73 -5.07
CA PRO A 386 -11.39 -20.60 -6.13
C PRO A 386 -12.04 -21.99 -6.13
N ALA A 387 -12.59 -22.39 -4.98
CA ALA A 387 -13.23 -23.67 -4.76
C ALA A 387 -14.67 -23.73 -5.30
N GLU A 388 -15.44 -22.67 -5.06
CA GLU A 388 -16.85 -22.54 -5.46
C GLU A 388 -17.10 -21.08 -5.88
N PRO A 389 -16.78 -20.73 -7.14
CA PRO A 389 -16.92 -19.36 -7.62
C PRO A 389 -18.41 -19.04 -7.79
N ALA A 390 -18.99 -18.38 -6.78
CA ALA A 390 -20.31 -17.77 -6.85
C ALA A 390 -20.13 -16.25 -7.06
N PRO A 391 -20.29 -15.75 -8.30
CA PRO A 391 -19.98 -14.35 -8.65
C PRO A 391 -20.89 -13.32 -7.96
N ASP A 392 -21.99 -13.76 -7.36
CA ASP A 392 -23.00 -12.96 -6.67
C ASP A 392 -23.13 -13.30 -5.18
N ALA A 393 -22.18 -14.05 -4.61
CA ALA A 393 -22.22 -14.41 -3.19
C ALA A 393 -22.11 -13.17 -2.29
N PRO A 394 -22.96 -13.04 -1.26
CA PRO A 394 -22.85 -11.97 -0.28
C PRO A 394 -21.56 -12.11 0.53
N SER A 395 -21.13 -11.02 1.19
CA SER A 395 -19.97 -11.05 2.10
C SER A 395 -20.10 -12.21 3.09
N ASN A 396 -19.07 -13.06 3.15
CA ASN A 396 -19.09 -14.28 3.94
C ASN A 396 -17.72 -14.64 4.50
N VAL A 397 -17.73 -15.50 5.53
CA VAL A 397 -16.54 -16.15 6.09
C VAL A 397 -16.69 -17.65 5.95
N GLN A 398 -15.65 -18.28 5.39
CA GLN A 398 -15.54 -19.71 5.17
C GLN A 398 -14.44 -20.27 6.06
N ILE A 399 -14.78 -21.26 6.87
CA ILE A 399 -13.84 -22.00 7.69
C ILE A 399 -13.63 -23.36 7.04
N LEU A 400 -12.50 -23.50 6.35
CA LEU A 400 -12.11 -24.70 5.63
C LEU A 400 -11.19 -25.54 6.51
N THR A 401 -11.60 -26.77 6.77
CA THR A 401 -10.80 -27.76 7.47
C THR A 401 -10.31 -28.80 6.48
N PHE A 402 -8.99 -28.91 6.35
CA PHE A 402 -8.33 -29.93 5.54
C PHE A 402 -7.82 -31.05 6.42
N THR A 403 -8.17 -32.29 6.10
CA THR A 403 -7.65 -33.49 6.77
C THR A 403 -6.94 -34.40 5.76
N PRO A 404 -5.81 -35.02 6.13
CA PRO A 404 -5.17 -36.04 5.28
C PRO A 404 -6.15 -37.18 4.97
N ARG A 405 -6.06 -37.73 3.75
CA ARG A 405 -6.84 -38.88 3.32
C ARG A 405 -6.35 -40.19 3.91
#